data_AF-A0A416Z2Y2-F1
#
_entry.id   AF-A0A416Z2Y2-F1
#
_cell.length_a   1.000
_cell.length_b   1.000
_cell.length_c   1.000
_cell.angle_alpha   90.00
_cell.angle_beta   90.00
_cell.angle_gamma   90.00
#
_symmetry.space_group_name_H-M   'P 1'
#
loop_
_entity.id
_entity.type
_entity.pdbx_description
1 polymer ?
#
loop_
_entity_poly.entity_id
_entity_poly.type
_entity_poly.pdbx_seq_one_letter_code
_entity_poly.pdbx_strand_id
1 'polypeptide(L)'
;MGRLTIKDEQGNWALKGVKWNQLHVGETITQQVQEKIYGALAKLKDYEDSGMTPDECWDCCNREKVATQLEKLKSLVPVNRVLDDIVNDKPKELGMLIAYEKAIEIVKGGGIDE
;
A
#
# COMPACT_ATOMS: atom_id res chain seq x y z
N MET A 1 -9.32 2.33 -0.13
CA MET A 1 -10.68 2.87 0.21
C MET A 1 -10.72 4.38 -0.04
N GLY A 2 -11.78 4.92 -0.65
CA GLY A 2 -11.90 6.37 -0.88
C GLY A 2 -12.49 7.11 0.32
N ARG A 3 -11.95 8.28 0.70
CA ARG A 3 -12.47 9.08 1.82
C ARG A 3 -13.92 9.50 1.56
N LEU A 4 -14.82 9.15 2.49
CA LEU A 4 -16.25 9.49 2.43
C LEU A 4 -16.57 10.87 3.00
N THR A 5 -15.74 11.37 3.91
CA THR A 5 -15.92 12.69 4.54
C THR A 5 -15.28 13.80 3.71
N ILE A 6 -15.91 14.98 3.74
CA ILE A 6 -15.38 16.23 3.22
C ILE A 6 -15.47 17.31 4.30
N LYS A 7 -14.54 18.25 4.24
CA LYS A 7 -14.59 19.47 5.04
C LYS A 7 -15.05 20.59 4.11
N ASP A 8 -16.09 21.31 4.50
CA ASP A 8 -16.55 22.47 3.73
C ASP A 8 -15.64 23.70 3.95
N GLU A 9 -15.90 24.78 3.23
CA GLU A 9 -15.13 26.04 3.32
C GLU A 9 -15.22 26.68 4.72
N GLN A 10 -16.25 26.36 5.49
CA GLN A 10 -16.51 26.88 6.83
C GLN A 10 -15.90 25.98 7.92
N GLY A 11 -15.32 24.85 7.52
CA GLY A 11 -14.64 23.90 8.38
C GLY A 11 -15.52 22.81 8.98
N ASN A 12 -16.79 22.70 8.58
CA ASN A 12 -17.69 21.65 9.04
C ASN A 12 -17.39 20.35 8.29
N TRP A 13 -17.59 19.23 8.98
CA TRP A 13 -17.41 17.89 8.42
C TRP A 13 -18.74 17.32 7.93
N ALA A 14 -18.82 16.96 6.65
CA ALA A 14 -20.01 16.34 6.07
C ALA A 14 -19.66 15.11 5.24
N LEU A 15 -20.68 14.29 4.95
CA LEU A 15 -20.56 13.17 4.02
C LEU A 15 -20.53 13.69 2.58
N LYS A 16 -19.69 13.12 1.72
CA LYS A 16 -19.66 13.47 0.28
C LYS A 16 -21.05 13.36 -0.33
N GLY A 17 -21.53 14.49 -0.88
CA GLY A 17 -22.84 14.58 -1.51
C GLY A 17 -24.00 14.85 -0.54
N VAL A 18 -23.73 15.09 0.75
CA VAL A 18 -24.70 15.58 1.73
C VAL A 18 -24.20 16.92 2.24
N LYS A 19 -25.00 17.97 2.13
CA LYS A 19 -24.63 19.27 2.71
C LYS A 19 -24.76 19.19 4.23
N TRP A 20 -23.85 19.86 4.95
CA TRP A 20 -23.84 19.88 6.41
C TRP A 20 -25.20 20.30 7.00
N ASN A 21 -25.85 21.28 6.38
CA ASN A 21 -27.12 21.79 6.85
C ASN A 21 -28.30 20.80 6.74
N GLN A 22 -28.23 19.82 5.84
CA GLN A 22 -29.28 18.80 5.68
C GLN A 22 -29.32 17.80 6.85
N LEU A 23 -28.34 17.85 7.74
CA LEU A 23 -28.24 17.00 8.93
C LEU A 23 -28.68 17.74 10.21
N HIS A 24 -29.17 18.98 10.10
CA HIS A 24 -29.67 19.71 11.26
C HIS A 24 -30.96 19.11 11.82
N VAL A 25 -31.12 19.25 13.13
CA VAL A 25 -32.35 18.84 13.83
C VAL A 25 -33.54 19.57 13.21
N GLY A 26 -34.57 18.81 12.83
CA GLY A 26 -35.79 19.34 12.21
C GLY A 26 -35.79 19.30 10.67
N GLU A 27 -34.65 19.05 10.02
CA GLU A 27 -34.59 18.86 8.57
C GLU A 27 -35.13 17.49 8.17
N THR A 28 -35.88 17.45 7.06
CA THR A 28 -36.37 16.18 6.50
C THR A 28 -35.23 15.50 5.74
N ILE A 29 -34.86 14.30 6.17
CA ILE A 29 -33.91 13.47 5.44
C ILE A 29 -34.55 13.04 4.11
N THR A 30 -34.04 13.56 3.00
CA THR A 30 -34.49 13.15 1.67
C THR A 30 -33.98 11.75 1.34
N GLN A 31 -34.62 11.06 0.40
CA GLN A 31 -34.19 9.73 -0.03
C GLN A 31 -32.71 9.70 -0.47
N GLN A 32 -32.26 10.71 -1.23
CA GLN A 32 -30.86 10.80 -1.64
C GLN A 32 -29.90 10.92 -0.45
N VAL A 33 -30.26 11.71 0.58
CA VAL A 33 -29.46 11.86 1.79
C VAL A 33 -29.46 10.56 2.59
N GLN A 34 -30.63 9.91 2.72
CA GLN A 34 -30.77 8.62 3.38
C GLN A 34 -29.87 7.54 2.74
N GLU A 35 -29.90 7.40 1.41
CA GLU A 35 -29.06 6.42 0.69
C GLU A 35 -27.57 6.65 0.94
N LYS A 36 -27.14 7.91 0.99
CA LYS A 36 -25.75 8.27 1.30
C LYS A 36 -25.40 7.91 2.75
N ILE A 37 -26.24 8.28 3.71
CA ILE A 37 -26.05 7.95 5.13
C ILE A 37 -25.98 6.43 5.31
N TYR A 38 -26.93 5.70 4.74
CA TYR A 38 -26.96 4.24 4.83
C TYR A 38 -25.72 3.60 4.19
N GLY A 39 -25.30 4.09 3.03
CA GLY A 39 -24.08 3.64 2.37
C GLY A 39 -22.79 4.01 3.11
N ALA A 40 -22.81 4.98 4.03
CA ALA A 40 -21.70 5.28 4.94
C ALA A 40 -21.72 4.34 6.15
N LEU A 41 -22.89 4.11 6.74
CA LEU A 41 -23.09 3.16 7.85
C LEU A 41 -22.71 1.73 7.44
N ALA A 42 -23.10 1.28 6.25
CA ALA A 42 -22.73 -0.03 5.74
C ALA A 42 -21.20 -0.23 5.69
N LYS A 43 -20.45 0.79 5.26
CA LYS A 43 -18.99 0.74 5.22
C LYS A 43 -18.35 0.81 6.60
N LEU A 44 -18.97 1.55 7.53
CA LEU A 44 -18.53 1.57 8.92
C LEU A 44 -18.70 0.19 9.55
N LYS A 45 -19.84 -0.46 9.30
CA LYS A 45 -20.08 -1.84 9.71
C LYS A 45 -19.03 -2.79 9.13
N ASP A 46 -18.74 -2.72 7.83
CA ASP A 46 -17.71 -3.58 7.20
C ASP A 46 -16.33 -3.37 7.84
N TYR A 47 -16.03 -2.13 8.24
CA TYR A 47 -14.81 -1.79 8.96
C TYR A 47 -14.79 -2.37 10.39
N GLU A 48 -15.88 -2.24 11.14
CA GLU A 48 -16.02 -2.82 12.49
C GLU A 48 -15.93 -4.35 12.45
N ASP A 49 -16.59 -4.99 11.48
CA ASP A 49 -16.57 -6.44 11.26
C ASP A 49 -15.17 -6.96 10.89
N SER A 50 -14.33 -6.11 10.32
CA SER A 50 -12.94 -6.48 10.00
C SER A 50 -12.07 -6.69 11.26
N GLY A 51 -12.53 -6.19 12.42
CA GLY A 51 -11.78 -6.23 13.68
C GLY A 51 -10.50 -5.39 13.69
N MET A 52 -10.23 -4.62 12.62
CA MET A 52 -9.04 -3.79 12.51
C MET A 52 -9.20 -2.47 13.25
N THR A 53 -8.18 -2.09 14.00
CA THR A 53 -8.05 -0.74 14.55
C THR A 53 -7.71 0.30 13.47
N PRO A 54 -7.92 1.61 13.72
CA PRO A 54 -7.62 2.63 12.72
C PRO A 54 -6.14 2.65 12.31
N ASP A 55 -5.25 2.35 13.26
CA ASP A 55 -3.80 2.28 13.04
C ASP A 55 -3.42 1.06 12.18
N GLU A 56 -4.02 -0.11 12.44
CA GLU A 56 -3.80 -1.30 11.60
C GLU A 56 -4.31 -1.12 10.17
N CYS A 57 -5.43 -0.42 10.01
CA CYS A 57 -5.98 -0.03 8.71
C CYS A 57 -5.05 0.95 7.97
N TRP A 58 -4.45 1.89 8.72
CA TRP A 58 -3.46 2.82 8.17
C TRP A 58 -2.19 2.10 7.70
N ASP A 59 -1.69 1.16 8.49
CA ASP A 59 -0.50 0.37 8.18
C ASP A 59 -0.72 -0.56 6.99
N CYS A 60 -1.89 -1.19 6.87
CA CYS A 60 -2.21 -2.02 5.71
C CYS A 60 -2.25 -1.18 4.42
N CYS A 61 -2.90 0.00 4.46
CA CYS A 61 -2.97 0.91 3.32
C CYS A 61 -1.61 1.53 2.94
N ASN A 62 -0.71 1.73 3.91
CA ASN A 62 0.63 2.24 3.64
C ASN A 62 1.56 1.16 3.08
N ARG A 63 1.47 -0.09 3.57
CA ARG A 63 2.22 -1.21 2.98
C ARG A 63 1.92 -1.36 1.48
N GLU A 64 0.65 -1.27 1.08
CA GLU A 64 0.28 -1.33 -0.34
C GLU A 64 0.86 -0.17 -1.17
N LYS A 65 0.83 1.06 -0.63
CA LYS A 65 1.42 2.23 -1.30
C LYS A 65 2.93 2.10 -1.44
N VAL A 66 3.61 1.67 -0.38
CA VAL A 66 5.06 1.42 -0.39
C VAL A 66 5.41 0.31 -1.37
N ALA A 67 4.65 -0.78 -1.39
CA ALA A 67 4.83 -1.87 -2.36
C ALA A 67 4.66 -1.37 -3.81
N THR A 68 3.62 -0.57 -4.08
CA THR A 68 3.37 -0.02 -5.42
C THR A 68 4.48 0.96 -5.84
N GLN A 69 4.96 1.80 -4.92
CA GLN A 69 6.08 2.70 -5.17
C GLN A 69 7.39 1.92 -5.39
N LEU A 70 7.61 0.86 -4.62
CA LEU A 70 8.77 -0.01 -4.75
C LEU A 70 8.78 -0.73 -6.10
N GLU A 71 7.65 -1.26 -6.57
CA GLU A 71 7.54 -1.86 -7.90
C GLU A 71 7.83 -0.87 -9.03
N LYS A 72 7.32 0.36 -8.93
CA LYS A 72 7.66 1.43 -9.88
C LYS A 72 9.15 1.76 -9.83
N LEU A 73 9.75 1.86 -8.64
CA LEU A 73 11.17 2.15 -8.49
C LEU A 73 12.04 1.02 -9.05
N LYS A 74 11.71 -0.24 -8.78
CA LYS A 74 12.37 -1.41 -9.37
C LYS A 74 12.36 -1.37 -10.90
N SER A 75 11.25 -0.91 -11.50
CA SER A 75 11.13 -0.80 -12.96
C SER A 75 11.97 0.34 -13.57
N LEU A 76 12.30 1.36 -12.76
CA LEU A 76 13.10 2.51 -13.17
C LEU A 76 14.60 2.30 -12.94
N VAL A 77 14.99 1.41 -12.03
CA VAL A 77 16.39 1.04 -11.79
C VAL A 77 16.82 0.09 -12.91
N PRO A 78 17.62 0.56 -13.91
CA PRO A 78 17.96 -0.23 -15.09
C PRO A 78 18.75 -1.49 -14.71
N VAL A 79 19.50 -1.41 -13.61
CA VAL A 79 20.32 -2.48 -13.05
C VAL A 79 19.49 -3.71 -12.70
N ASN A 80 18.27 -3.55 -12.15
CA ASN A 80 17.45 -4.70 -11.75
C ASN A 80 16.88 -5.47 -12.96
N ARG A 81 16.49 -4.78 -14.03
CA ARG A 81 16.07 -5.44 -15.28
C ARG A 81 17.22 -6.20 -15.93
N VAL A 82 18.40 -5.58 -16.00
CA VAL A 82 19.60 -6.24 -16.54
C VAL A 82 19.96 -7.46 -15.70
N LEU A 83 19.86 -7.39 -14.37
CA LEU A 83 20.05 -8.54 -13.49
C LEU A 83 18.98 -9.63 -13.74
N ASP A 84 17.69 -9.28 -13.84
CA ASP A 84 16.63 -10.25 -14.13
C ASP A 84 16.81 -10.90 -15.51
N ASP A 85 17.19 -10.13 -16.53
CA ASP A 85 17.50 -10.64 -17.88
C ASP A 85 18.71 -11.58 -17.82
N ILE A 86 19.78 -11.24 -17.09
CA ILE A 86 20.95 -12.11 -16.88
C ILE A 86 20.57 -13.39 -16.13
N VAL A 87 19.74 -13.28 -15.09
CA VAL A 87 19.27 -14.41 -14.27
C VAL A 87 18.39 -15.36 -15.10
N ASN A 88 17.47 -14.81 -15.91
CA ASN A 88 16.49 -15.58 -16.66
C ASN A 88 17.05 -16.14 -17.99
N ASP A 89 17.86 -15.39 -18.74
CA ASP A 89 18.43 -15.87 -20.00
C ASP A 89 19.61 -16.83 -19.77
N LYS A 90 20.37 -16.66 -18.68
CA LYS A 90 21.63 -17.41 -18.47
C LYS A 90 21.88 -17.84 -17.03
N PRO A 91 21.01 -18.67 -16.44
CA PRO A 91 21.14 -19.14 -15.06
C PRO A 91 22.46 -19.91 -14.79
N LYS A 92 23.05 -20.54 -15.81
CA LYS A 92 24.33 -21.27 -15.71
C LYS A 92 25.55 -20.36 -15.56
N GLU A 93 25.59 -19.23 -16.29
CA GLU A 93 26.72 -18.28 -16.22
C GLU A 93 26.75 -17.56 -14.87
N LEU A 94 25.56 -17.22 -14.34
CA LEU A 94 25.42 -16.64 -13.01
C LEU A 94 25.79 -17.62 -11.89
N GLY A 95 25.33 -18.87 -11.99
CA GLY A 95 25.72 -19.93 -11.05
C GLY A 95 27.24 -20.15 -11.01
N MET A 96 27.91 -20.00 -12.17
CA MET A 96 29.36 -20.09 -12.27
C MET A 96 30.06 -18.90 -11.59
N LEU A 97 29.60 -17.67 -11.84
CA LEU A 97 30.14 -16.45 -11.20
C LEU A 97 30.00 -16.48 -9.66
N ILE A 98 28.84 -16.89 -9.15
CA ILE A 98 28.60 -17.03 -7.71
C ILE A 98 29.51 -18.12 -7.10
N ALA A 99 29.75 -19.22 -7.82
CA ALA A 99 30.66 -20.28 -7.37
C ALA A 99 32.12 -19.79 -7.32
N TYR A 100 32.57 -19.00 -8.30
CA TYR A 100 33.90 -18.41 -8.30
C TYR A 100 34.08 -17.40 -7.16
N GLU A 101 33.09 -16.54 -6.90
CA GLU A 101 33.16 -15.55 -5.82
C GLU A 101 33.27 -16.21 -4.44
N LYS A 102 32.46 -17.25 -4.18
CA LYS A 102 32.57 -18.08 -2.97
C LYS A 102 33.92 -18.77 -2.85
N ALA A 103 34.48 -19.28 -3.95
CA ALA A 103 35.81 -19.90 -3.94
C ALA A 103 36.91 -18.87 -3.58
N ILE A 104 36.79 -17.63 -4.08
CA ILE A 104 37.71 -16.54 -3.73
C ILE A 104 37.61 -16.18 -2.25
N GLU A 105 36.40 -16.13 -1.68
CA GLU A 105 36.21 -15.91 -0.25
C GLU A 105 36.81 -17.04 0.60
N ILE A 106 36.64 -18.30 0.18
CA ILE A 106 37.27 -19.45 0.86
C ILE A 106 38.79 -19.35 0.83
N VAL A 107 39.39 -18.97 -0.32
CA VAL A 107 40.84 -18.80 -0.45
C VAL A 107 41.36 -17.60 0.36
N LYS A 108 40.59 -16.51 0.44
CA LYS A 108 40.94 -15.34 1.26
C LYS A 108 40.74 -15.58 2.76
N GLY A 109 39.75 -16.38 3.14
CA GLY A 109 39.44 -16.75 4.53
C GLY A 109 40.30 -17.90 5.07
N GLY A 110 40.87 -18.75 4.19
CA GLY A 110 41.80 -19.82 4.54
C GLY A 110 43.24 -19.38 4.79
N GLY A 111 43.48 -18.08 4.91
CA GLY A 111 44.79 -17.48 5.17
C GLY A 111 45.02 -17.11 6.63
N ILE A 112 44.58 -17.93 7.60
CA ILE A 112 45.09 -17.94 8.98
C ILE A 112 44.98 -19.39 9.45
N ASP A 113 46.12 -20.08 9.49
CA ASP A 113 46.51 -21.09 10.47
C ASP A 113 47.73 -21.86 9.93
N GLU A 114 48.90 -21.20 9.99
CA GLU A 114 50.22 -21.81 10.30
C GLU A 114 51.23 -20.72 10.69
#